data_AF-A0AAE4RW77-F1
#
_entry.id   AF-A0AAE4RW77-F1
#
_cell.length_a   1.000
_cell.length_b   1.000
_cell.length_c   1.000
_cell.angle_alpha   90.00
_cell.angle_beta   90.00
_cell.angle_gamma   90.00
#
_symmetry.space_group_name_H-M   'P 1'
#
loop_
_entity.id
_entity.type
_entity.pdbx_description
1 polymer ?
#
loop_
_entity_poly.entity_id
_entity_poly.type
_entity_poly.pdbx_seq_one_letter_code
_entity_poly.pdbx_strand_id
1 'polypeptide(L)'
;MIFPFGIEKEAEIYCTSTKVALKSQERNIEPQIAGMANNLIVKGVVNFPYSTILQFMVTWTEQAVRANGWNIQDEDGASWWIGLYAQSYIRAMNNNEHSFDEIFKAVFIKYFKDKQL
;
A
#
# COMPACT_ATOMS: atom_id res chain seq x y z
N MET A 1 7.31 -15.55 -9.86
CA MET A 1 7.29 -15.65 -8.37
C MET A 1 6.25 -16.69 -7.93
N ILE A 2 6.54 -17.55 -6.94
CA ILE A 2 5.61 -18.59 -6.47
C ILE A 2 5.13 -18.24 -5.05
N PHE A 3 3.82 -18.09 -4.87
CA PHE A 3 3.20 -17.92 -3.57
C PHE A 3 2.79 -19.28 -2.99
N PRO A 4 3.50 -19.81 -1.97
CA PRO A 4 3.28 -21.17 -1.47
C PRO A 4 1.87 -21.39 -0.92
N PHE A 5 1.20 -20.35 -0.44
CA PHE A 5 -0.16 -20.43 0.11
C PHE A 5 -1.25 -19.84 -0.81
N GLY A 6 -0.89 -19.39 -2.01
CA GLY A 6 -1.75 -18.60 -2.90
C GLY A 6 -1.73 -17.10 -2.56
N ILE A 7 -1.85 -16.26 -3.59
CA ILE A 7 -1.64 -14.79 -3.46
C ILE A 7 -2.63 -14.13 -2.48
N GLU A 8 -3.85 -14.64 -2.40
CA GLU A 8 -4.86 -14.15 -1.46
C GLU A 8 -4.43 -14.39 -0.02
N LYS A 9 -3.86 -15.57 0.28
CA LYS A 9 -3.42 -15.90 1.64
C LYS A 9 -2.18 -15.13 2.04
N GLU A 10 -1.25 -14.95 1.11
CA GLU A 10 -0.07 -14.11 1.30
C GLU A 10 -0.47 -12.67 1.56
N ALA A 11 -1.43 -12.12 0.80
CA ALA A 11 -1.94 -10.78 1.04
C ALA A 11 -2.51 -10.61 2.46
N GLU A 12 -3.13 -11.64 3.06
CA GLU A 12 -3.55 -11.62 4.46
C GLU A 12 -2.38 -11.60 5.45
N ILE A 13 -1.37 -12.44 5.21
CA ILE A 13 -0.17 -12.55 6.05
C ILE A 13 0.57 -11.21 6.06
N TYR A 14 0.88 -10.67 4.88
CA TYR A 14 1.59 -9.40 4.73
C TYR A 14 0.76 -8.20 5.21
N CYS A 15 -0.56 -8.21 5.03
CA CYS A 15 -1.44 -7.19 5.61
C CYS A 15 -1.33 -7.17 7.14
N THR A 16 -1.35 -8.35 7.76
CA THR A 16 -1.23 -8.49 9.22
C THR A 16 0.14 -8.04 9.71
N SER A 17 1.21 -8.51 9.08
CA SER A 17 2.59 -8.12 9.40
C SER A 17 2.78 -6.60 9.28
N THR A 18 2.30 -6.01 8.18
CA THR A 18 2.41 -4.57 7.92
C THR A 18 1.67 -3.75 8.98
N LYS A 19 0.46 -4.14 9.38
CA LYS A 19 -0.27 -3.45 10.45
C LYS A 19 0.53 -3.42 11.76
N VAL A 20 1.17 -4.54 12.11
CA VAL A 20 2.02 -4.63 13.30
C VAL A 20 3.25 -3.71 13.15
N ALA A 21 3.92 -3.73 11.99
CA ALA A 21 5.09 -2.91 11.72
C ALA A 21 4.80 -1.40 11.71
N LEU A 22 3.68 -0.97 11.12
CA LEU A 22 3.29 0.44 11.12
C LEU A 22 2.94 0.91 12.54
N LYS A 23 2.23 0.08 13.32
CA LYS A 23 1.89 0.40 14.70
C LYS A 23 3.12 0.49 15.61
N SER A 24 4.11 -0.39 15.43
CA SER A 24 5.34 -0.35 16.24
C SER A 24 6.22 0.87 15.92
N GLN A 25 6.04 1.48 14.75
CA GLN A 25 6.80 2.65 14.29
C GLN A 25 5.98 3.93 14.18
N GLU A 26 4.76 3.96 14.74
CA GLU A 26 3.74 5.00 14.54
C GLU A 26 4.32 6.43 14.66
N ARG A 27 5.08 6.70 15.74
CA ARG A 27 5.68 8.03 15.97
C ARG A 27 6.64 8.48 14.87
N ASN A 28 7.34 7.54 14.24
CA ASN A 28 8.35 7.84 13.22
C ASN A 28 7.70 8.03 11.84
N ILE A 29 6.63 7.29 11.55
CA ILE A 29 5.97 7.31 10.24
C ILE A 29 4.82 8.30 10.15
N GLU A 30 4.29 8.77 11.27
CA GLU A 30 3.16 9.70 11.32
C GLU A 30 3.39 10.99 10.50
N PRO A 31 4.56 11.68 10.58
CA PRO A 31 4.82 12.83 9.73
C PRO A 31 4.81 12.49 8.23
N GLN A 32 5.31 11.30 7.86
CA GLN A 32 5.35 10.83 6.49
C GLN A 32 3.92 10.57 5.97
N ILE A 33 3.09 9.86 6.75
CA ILE A 33 1.69 9.59 6.41
C ILE A 33 0.91 10.90 6.27
N ALA A 34 1.09 11.84 7.19
CA ALA A 34 0.44 13.15 7.13
C ALA A 34 0.84 13.93 5.86
N GLY A 35 2.13 13.96 5.52
CA GLY A 35 2.63 14.61 4.30
C GLY A 35 2.10 13.94 3.02
N MET A 36 2.08 12.61 2.97
CA MET A 36 1.52 11.86 1.86
C MET A 36 0.01 12.10 1.71
N ALA A 37 -0.75 12.09 2.80
CA ALA A 37 -2.18 12.38 2.79
C ALA A 37 -2.47 13.80 2.28
N ASN A 38 -1.73 14.79 2.75
CA ASN A 38 -1.86 16.17 2.27
C ASN A 38 -1.57 16.29 0.76
N ASN A 39 -0.54 15.58 0.27
CA ASN A 39 -0.24 15.54 -1.16
C ASN A 39 -1.37 14.93 -1.99
N LEU A 40 -2.05 13.88 -1.49
CA LEU A 40 -3.21 13.29 -2.16
C LEU A 40 -4.36 14.29 -2.27
N ILE A 41 -4.61 15.07 -1.22
CA ILE A 41 -5.64 16.11 -1.18
C ILE A 41 -5.30 17.25 -2.15
N VAL A 42 -4.11 17.84 -2.04
CA VAL A 42 -3.68 19.00 -2.84
C VAL A 42 -3.65 18.68 -4.33
N LYS A 43 -3.27 17.45 -4.70
CA LYS A 43 -3.27 16.99 -6.11
C LYS A 43 -4.64 16.51 -6.58
N GLY A 44 -5.67 16.53 -5.73
CA GLY A 44 -7.02 16.08 -6.07
C GLY A 44 -7.13 14.57 -6.33
N VAL A 45 -6.17 13.75 -5.88
CA VAL A 45 -6.16 12.31 -6.14
C VAL A 45 -7.36 11.62 -5.48
N VAL A 46 -7.80 12.11 -4.33
CA VAL A 46 -8.97 11.61 -3.60
C VAL A 46 -10.28 11.74 -4.38
N ASN A 47 -10.32 12.54 -5.46
CA ASN A 47 -11.51 12.73 -6.29
C ASN A 47 -11.60 11.73 -7.47
N PHE A 48 -10.58 10.91 -7.68
CA PHE A 48 -10.60 9.90 -8.73
C PHE A 48 -11.45 8.69 -8.32
N PRO A 49 -11.96 7.91 -9.28
CA PRO A 49 -12.62 6.64 -8.98
C PRO A 49 -11.71 5.72 -8.18
N TYR A 50 -12.26 5.00 -7.19
CA TYR A 50 -11.49 4.11 -6.32
C TYR A 50 -10.62 3.10 -7.08
N SER A 51 -11.11 2.54 -8.19
CA SER A 51 -10.34 1.64 -9.06
C SER A 51 -9.06 2.28 -9.63
N THR A 52 -9.10 3.58 -9.91
CA THR A 52 -7.94 4.36 -10.38
C THR A 52 -6.97 4.62 -9.23
N ILE A 53 -7.47 4.89 -8.04
CA ILE A 53 -6.66 5.07 -6.83
C ILE A 53 -5.86 3.80 -6.52
N LEU A 54 -6.49 2.62 -6.61
CA LEU A 54 -5.79 1.33 -6.45
C LEU A 54 -4.66 1.17 -7.49
N GLN A 55 -4.88 1.59 -8.74
CA GLN A 55 -3.86 1.52 -9.79
C GLN A 55 -2.69 2.48 -9.53
N PHE A 56 -2.98 3.68 -9.02
CA PHE A 56 -1.95 4.62 -8.60
C PHE A 56 -1.12 4.05 -7.45
N MET A 57 -1.74 3.45 -6.44
CA MET A 57 -1.02 2.82 -5.33
C MET A 57 -0.09 1.70 -5.81
N VAL A 58 -0.51 0.86 -6.75
CA VAL A 58 0.37 -0.15 -7.37
C VAL A 58 1.58 0.52 -8.03
N THR A 59 1.34 1.56 -8.82
CA THR A 59 2.39 2.29 -9.54
C THR A 59 3.38 2.97 -8.59
N TRP A 60 2.88 3.66 -7.56
CA TRP A 60 3.70 4.35 -6.58
C TRP A 60 4.47 3.39 -5.66
N THR A 61 3.88 2.23 -5.35
CA THR A 61 4.58 1.16 -4.63
C THR A 61 5.79 0.71 -5.43
N GLU A 62 5.61 0.40 -6.73
CA GLU A 62 6.73 -0.06 -7.56
C GLU A 62 7.81 1.00 -7.71
N GLN A 63 7.41 2.27 -7.92
CA GLN A 63 8.33 3.39 -7.98
C GLN A 63 9.12 3.56 -6.68
N ALA A 64 8.46 3.44 -5.52
CA ALA A 64 9.11 3.60 -4.22
C ALA A 64 10.07 2.44 -3.93
N VAL A 65 9.68 1.20 -4.20
CA VAL A 65 10.54 0.02 -4.08
C VAL A 65 11.79 0.19 -4.96
N ARG A 66 11.62 0.56 -6.24
CA ARG A 66 12.75 0.82 -7.17
C ARG A 66 13.64 1.97 -6.69
N ALA A 67 13.06 3.09 -6.25
CA ALA A 67 13.80 4.26 -5.82
C ALA A 67 14.67 4.00 -4.58
N ASN A 68 14.28 3.04 -3.74
CA ASN A 68 15.04 2.61 -2.57
C ASN A 68 16.02 1.46 -2.87
N GLY A 69 16.16 1.06 -4.14
CA GLY A 69 17.03 -0.04 -4.55
C GLY A 69 16.56 -1.42 -4.06
N TRP A 70 15.30 -1.54 -3.66
CA TRP A 70 14.72 -2.80 -3.19
C TRP A 70 14.28 -3.66 -4.38
N ASN A 71 14.20 -4.97 -4.15
CA ASN A 71 13.73 -5.89 -5.17
C ASN A 71 12.21 -5.70 -5.37
N ILE A 72 11.78 -5.48 -6.62
CA ILE A 72 10.35 -5.34 -6.94
C ILE A 72 9.54 -6.61 -6.67
N GLN A 73 10.22 -7.75 -6.53
CA GLN A 73 9.65 -9.03 -6.15
C GLN A 73 9.70 -9.28 -4.64
N ASP A 74 10.29 -8.40 -3.83
CA ASP A 74 10.31 -8.57 -2.38
C ASP A 74 8.98 -8.15 -1.76
N GLU A 75 8.29 -9.11 -1.13
CA GLU A 75 6.98 -8.89 -0.52
C GLU A 75 7.05 -7.95 0.68
N ASP A 76 8.07 -8.04 1.52
CA ASP A 76 8.20 -7.19 2.70
C ASP A 76 8.39 -5.73 2.30
N GLY A 77 9.30 -5.46 1.35
CA GLY A 77 9.52 -4.13 0.80
C GLY A 77 8.29 -3.54 0.11
N ALA A 78 7.58 -4.34 -0.71
CA ALA A 78 6.34 -3.89 -1.33
C ALA A 78 5.25 -3.61 -0.29
N SER A 79 5.08 -4.51 0.67
CA SER A 79 4.07 -4.42 1.73
C SER A 79 4.22 -3.17 2.58
N TRP A 80 5.46 -2.79 2.91
CA TRP A 80 5.75 -1.55 3.62
C TRP A 80 5.16 -0.32 2.92
N TRP A 81 5.44 -0.17 1.62
CA TRP A 81 4.96 0.97 0.84
C TRP A 81 3.44 0.93 0.64
N ILE A 82 2.87 -0.25 0.37
CA ILE A 82 1.42 -0.42 0.26
C ILE A 82 0.75 0.04 1.55
N GLY A 83 1.29 -0.34 2.71
CA GLY A 83 0.78 0.06 4.02
C GLY A 83 0.79 1.58 4.22
N LEU A 84 1.89 2.24 3.88
CA LEU A 84 2.01 3.70 3.98
C LEU A 84 1.00 4.41 3.07
N TYR A 85 0.84 3.97 1.82
CA TYR A 85 -0.14 4.55 0.90
C TYR A 85 -1.58 4.32 1.36
N ALA A 86 -1.90 3.12 1.87
CA ALA A 86 -3.23 2.80 2.37
C ALA A 86 -3.62 3.69 3.57
N GLN A 87 -2.74 3.84 4.56
CA GLN A 87 -2.99 4.72 5.71
C GLN A 87 -3.11 6.20 5.28
N SER A 88 -2.26 6.64 4.37
CA SER A 88 -2.29 8.01 3.84
C SER A 88 -3.61 8.31 3.12
N TYR A 89 -4.13 7.35 2.35
CA TYR A 89 -5.40 7.50 1.65
C TYR A 89 -6.60 7.52 2.62
N ILE A 90 -6.63 6.62 3.60
CA ILE A 90 -7.69 6.62 4.62
C ILE A 90 -7.73 7.96 5.36
N ARG A 91 -6.56 8.47 5.75
CA ARG A 91 -6.44 9.80 6.36
C ARG A 91 -6.93 10.91 5.44
N ALA A 92 -6.61 10.83 4.15
CA ALA A 92 -7.00 11.85 3.17
C ALA A 92 -8.52 11.87 2.90
N MET A 93 -9.17 10.70 2.84
CA MET A 93 -10.60 10.56 2.58
C MET A 93 -11.46 10.94 3.79
N ASN A 94 -11.00 10.64 5.01
CA ASN A 94 -11.68 10.95 6.28
C ASN A 94 -13.18 10.53 6.34
N ASN A 95 -13.58 9.53 5.56
CA ASN A 95 -14.98 9.08 5.44
C ASN A 95 -15.20 7.59 5.76
N ASN A 96 -14.14 6.85 6.12
CA ASN A 96 -14.16 5.41 6.46
C ASN A 96 -14.81 4.48 5.41
N GLU A 97 -14.90 4.90 4.15
CA GLU A 97 -15.56 4.15 3.09
C GLU A 97 -14.84 2.82 2.76
N HIS A 98 -13.51 2.83 2.81
CA HIS A 98 -12.67 1.67 2.55
C HIS A 98 -11.76 1.39 3.73
N SER A 99 -11.67 0.11 4.12
CA SER A 99 -10.80 -0.32 5.22
C SER A 99 -9.34 -0.49 4.77
N PHE A 100 -8.41 -0.42 5.71
CA PHE A 100 -6.98 -0.69 5.45
C PHE A 100 -6.79 -2.07 4.81
N ASP A 101 -7.42 -3.10 5.37
CA ASP A 101 -7.29 -4.48 4.93
C ASP A 101 -7.78 -4.66 3.48
N GLU A 102 -8.89 -4.02 3.13
CA GLU A 102 -9.45 -4.06 1.78
C GLU A 102 -8.48 -3.42 0.77
N ILE A 103 -8.03 -2.19 1.03
CA ILE A 103 -7.10 -1.46 0.16
C ILE A 103 -5.80 -2.24 0.02
N PHE A 104 -5.22 -2.65 1.14
CA PHE A 104 -3.93 -3.34 1.17
C PHE A 104 -3.98 -4.61 0.32
N LYS A 105 -4.97 -5.50 0.58
CA LYS A 105 -5.07 -6.77 -0.12
C LYS A 105 -5.31 -6.57 -1.62
N ALA A 106 -6.17 -5.61 -1.98
CA ALA A 106 -6.44 -5.30 -3.39
C ALA A 106 -5.18 -4.80 -4.13
N VAL A 107 -4.39 -3.91 -3.50
CA VAL A 107 -3.15 -3.40 -4.08
C VAL A 107 -2.08 -4.49 -4.13
N PHE A 108 -1.91 -5.29 -3.06
CA PHE A 108 -0.92 -6.37 -3.01
C PHE A 108 -1.17 -7.40 -4.11
N ILE A 109 -2.40 -7.88 -4.25
CA ILE A 109 -2.77 -8.86 -5.27
C ILE A 109 -2.49 -8.28 -6.67
N LYS A 110 -2.91 -7.04 -6.93
CA LYS A 110 -2.65 -6.37 -8.22
C LYS A 110 -1.15 -6.17 -8.49
N TYR A 111 -0.38 -5.77 -7.48
CA TYR A 111 1.04 -5.48 -7.61
C TYR A 111 1.85 -6.70 -8.04
N PHE A 112 1.52 -7.88 -7.47
CA PHE A 112 2.24 -9.12 -7.74
C PHE A 112 1.67 -9.95 -8.89
N LYS A 113 0.46 -9.67 -9.37
CA LYS A 113 -0.19 -10.42 -10.45
C LYS A 113 0.71 -10.60 -11.68
N ASP A 114 1.39 -9.53 -12.12
CA ASP A 114 2.23 -9.55 -13.32
C ASP A 114 3.70 -9.93 -13.02
N LYS A 115 4.03 -10.13 -11.74
CA LYS A 115 5.37 -10.50 -11.24
C LYS A 115 5.47 -12.01 -10.93
N GLN A 116 4.38 -12.74 -11.15
CA GLN A 116 4.30 -14.20 -10.98
C GLN A 116 4.91 -14.99 -12.14
N LEU A 117 5.26 -14.36 -13.25
CA LEU A 117 5.99 -14.99 -14.36
C LEU A 117 7.36 -15.56 -13.93
#